data_AF-A0A8C5SHU9-F1
#
_entry.id   AF-A0A8C5SHU9-F1
#
_cell.length_a   1.000
_cell.length_b   1.000
_cell.length_c   1.000
_cell.angle_alpha   90.00
_cell.angle_beta   90.00
_cell.angle_gamma   90.00
#
_symmetry.space_group_name_H-M   'P 1'
#
loop_
_entity.id
_entity.type
_entity.pdbx_description
1 polymer ?
#
loop_
_entity_poly.entity_id
_entity_poly.type
_entity_poly.pdbx_seq_one_letter_code
_entity_poly.pdbx_strand_id
1 'polypeptide(L)'
;FFLVGGYFSPVYRCLHIYSVLGDAETFENYYRKQRRKQARLVLQPQSNMHETVEDYRRYFSQIVGFFVVEDHILHATQGLITRAYTDELWNMALSKIIAVLRTHSVISYARFCLLFDLLFEIRDQYNETLLKKWAILFRDIFEADNYSPIPVSNEEEYKLVISKFPFQDPELDKHHFPKKLPMSQSVPQIYIQVKEFIYASLKFSESLHRSSTEIDDMLRKSTNLLLTRTLSSCLQNLIKKPHIGLTELVQIIINTTHLEQACKYLEDFITNITNISQETLHTARLYGLSTFKDARHAAEGEIYTKLNQKIDEFIQLADYDWTMIEPDGRASGYLMDLINFLRSTFQVFTHLPGKVAQTACMSACQHLSTSLMQMLLDSDLKQISMGAIQQFNLDVIQCELFASSEPVPGFHGETLQLAFIDLRQLLDLFMVWDWSTYLADYGQPGSKYLRVNPSTALALLEKMKDVNKMNHLFAQFRKNDRDKQKLIETVVRQLRGLANCIAQHP
;
A
#
# COMPACT_ATOMS: atom_id res chain seq x y z
N PHE A 1 -37.81 34.21 18.07
CA PHE A 1 -38.92 33.24 18.09
C PHE A 1 -38.87 32.19 16.98
N PHE A 2 -38.19 32.39 15.84
CA PHE A 2 -38.29 31.44 14.71
C PHE A 2 -37.37 30.21 14.74
N LEU A 3 -36.41 30.10 15.67
CA LEU A 3 -35.35 29.08 15.61
C LEU A 3 -35.01 28.51 17.00
N VAL A 4 -36.03 28.09 17.76
CA VAL A 4 -35.82 27.31 18.98
C VAL A 4 -35.83 25.82 18.59
N GLY A 5 -34.70 25.13 18.76
CA GLY A 5 -34.61 23.67 18.59
C GLY A 5 -34.40 23.15 17.16
N GLY A 6 -33.84 23.93 16.23
CA GLY A 6 -33.49 23.44 14.88
C GLY A 6 -34.67 23.29 13.90
N TYR A 7 -35.85 23.79 14.25
CA TYR A 7 -37.02 23.77 13.37
C TYR A 7 -36.99 24.93 12.37
N PHE A 8 -36.56 24.66 11.14
CA PHE A 8 -36.51 25.64 10.04
C PHE A 8 -37.81 25.80 9.27
N SER A 9 -38.77 24.89 9.44
CA SER A 9 -40.07 24.88 8.74
C SER A 9 -40.82 26.22 8.77
N PRO A 10 -40.90 26.95 9.91
CA PRO A 10 -41.52 28.27 9.93
C PRO A 10 -40.83 29.29 9.01
N VAL A 11 -39.50 29.25 8.91
CA VAL A 11 -38.73 30.16 8.06
C VAL A 11 -39.01 29.89 6.57
N TYR A 12 -39.01 28.62 6.16
CA TYR A 12 -39.32 28.24 4.78
C TYR A 12 -40.77 28.54 4.39
N ARG A 13 -41.72 28.29 5.30
CA ARG A 13 -43.13 28.61 5.05
C ARG A 13 -43.35 30.11 4.89
N CYS A 14 -42.78 30.93 5.77
CA CYS A 14 -42.86 32.37 5.64
C CYS A 14 -42.20 32.86 4.35
N LEU A 15 -40.99 32.36 4.02
CA LEU A 15 -40.33 32.70 2.77
C LEU A 15 -41.22 32.38 1.56
N HIS A 16 -41.78 31.17 1.49
CA HIS A 16 -42.67 30.77 0.41
C HIS A 16 -43.92 31.65 0.31
N ILE A 17 -44.60 31.92 1.42
CA ILE A 17 -45.80 32.77 1.45
C ILE A 17 -45.48 34.17 0.92
N TYR A 18 -44.42 34.81 1.43
CA TYR A 18 -44.05 36.16 0.99
C TYR A 18 -43.55 36.19 -0.45
N SER A 19 -42.88 35.14 -0.94
CA SER A 19 -42.54 35.00 -2.36
C SER A 19 -43.77 34.89 -3.25
N VAL A 20 -44.78 34.10 -2.88
CA VAL A 20 -46.03 33.95 -3.65
C VAL A 20 -46.84 35.25 -3.65
N LEU A 21 -46.80 36.02 -2.57
CA LEU A 21 -47.47 37.32 -2.45
C LEU A 21 -46.71 38.47 -3.15
N GLY A 22 -45.53 38.23 -3.73
CA GLY A 22 -44.73 39.25 -4.38
C GLY A 22 -44.02 40.22 -3.43
N ASP A 23 -43.92 39.88 -2.13
CA ASP A 23 -43.38 40.74 -1.07
C ASP A 23 -42.18 40.10 -0.34
N ALA A 24 -41.37 39.33 -1.09
CA ALA A 24 -40.22 38.59 -0.55
C ALA A 24 -39.19 39.51 0.15
N GLU A 25 -38.98 40.71 -0.39
CA GLU A 25 -38.02 41.69 0.14
C GLU A 25 -38.40 42.15 1.57
N THR A 26 -39.70 42.28 1.85
CA THR A 26 -40.18 42.64 3.19
C THR A 26 -39.84 41.56 4.22
N PHE A 27 -40.02 40.29 3.87
CA PHE A 27 -39.66 39.19 4.75
C PHE A 27 -38.14 39.06 4.91
N GLU A 28 -37.37 39.25 3.84
CA GLU A 28 -35.90 39.27 3.86
C GLU A 28 -35.38 40.32 4.85
N ASN A 29 -35.85 41.56 4.72
CA ASN A 29 -35.49 42.66 5.61
C ASN A 29 -35.90 42.38 7.06
N TYR A 30 -37.10 41.84 7.28
CA TYR A 30 -37.57 41.45 8.61
C TYR A 30 -36.67 40.37 9.22
N TYR A 31 -36.42 39.29 8.49
CA TYR A 31 -35.60 38.16 8.92
C TYR A 31 -34.19 38.63 9.30
N ARG A 32 -33.51 39.34 8.40
CA ARG A 32 -32.15 39.85 8.62
C ARG A 32 -32.06 40.80 9.81
N LYS A 33 -33.08 41.64 10.02
CA LYS A 33 -33.17 42.53 11.18
C LYS A 33 -33.32 41.75 12.50
N GLN A 34 -34.14 40.70 12.52
CA GLN A 34 -34.30 39.85 13.71
C GLN A 34 -33.04 39.03 14.00
N ARG A 35 -32.39 38.49 12.97
CA ARG A 35 -31.15 37.72 13.13
C ARG A 35 -29.98 38.59 13.59
N ARG A 36 -29.84 39.83 13.10
CA ARG A 36 -28.87 40.80 13.67
C ARG A 36 -29.11 41.08 15.16
N LYS A 37 -30.37 41.16 15.62
CA LYS A 37 -30.67 41.32 17.05
C LYS A 37 -30.25 40.08 17.85
N GLN A 38 -30.51 38.89 17.32
CA GLN A 38 -30.12 37.64 17.97
C GLN A 38 -28.60 37.46 18.00
N ALA A 39 -27.89 37.81 16.92
CA ALA A 39 -26.43 37.83 16.89
C ALA A 39 -25.86 38.69 18.03
N ARG A 40 -26.41 39.90 18.24
CA ARG A 40 -25.97 40.79 19.32
C ARG A 40 -26.17 40.20 20.72
N LEU A 41 -27.20 39.38 20.93
CA LEU A 41 -27.44 38.70 22.21
C LEU A 41 -26.47 37.55 22.42
N VAL A 42 -26.24 36.74 21.38
CA VAL A 42 -25.28 35.62 21.42
C VAL A 42 -23.85 36.11 21.65
N LEU A 43 -23.51 37.30 21.15
CA LEU A 43 -22.20 37.94 21.32
C LEU A 43 -22.01 38.63 22.68
N GLN A 44 -23.01 38.62 23.58
CA GLN A 44 -22.83 39.15 24.93
C GLN A 44 -22.21 38.08 25.83
N PRO A 45 -21.03 38.35 26.43
CA PRO A 45 -20.40 37.41 27.34
C PRO A 45 -21.23 37.27 28.62
N GLN A 46 -21.29 36.07 29.17
CA GLN A 46 -21.85 35.85 30.51
C GLN A 46 -20.94 36.49 31.56
N SER A 47 -21.50 36.97 32.66
CA SER A 47 -20.74 37.67 33.71
C SER A 47 -19.60 36.83 34.31
N ASN A 48 -19.78 35.52 34.39
CA ASN A 48 -18.81 34.55 34.90
C ASN A 48 -18.00 33.86 33.78
N MET A 49 -18.08 34.30 32.52
CA MET A 49 -17.44 33.64 31.37
C MET A 49 -15.92 33.40 31.56
N HIS A 50 -15.28 34.22 32.40
CA HIS A 50 -13.85 34.25 32.60
C HIS A 50 -13.36 33.43 33.81
N GLU A 51 -14.25 32.68 34.46
CA GLU A 51 -13.93 31.86 35.63
C GLU A 51 -13.32 30.50 35.23
N THR A 52 -13.80 29.87 34.17
CA THR A 52 -13.36 28.54 33.72
C THR A 52 -13.16 28.45 32.19
N VAL A 53 -12.41 27.45 31.73
CA VAL A 53 -12.27 27.15 30.28
C VAL A 53 -13.62 26.73 29.68
N GLU A 54 -14.42 25.97 30.43
CA GLU A 54 -15.77 25.54 30.03
C GLU A 54 -16.69 26.72 29.71
N ASP A 55 -16.58 27.83 30.44
CA ASP A 55 -17.43 29.00 30.20
C ASP A 55 -17.02 29.76 28.93
N TYR A 56 -15.72 29.86 28.64
CA TYR A 56 -15.24 30.31 27.33
C TYR A 56 -15.71 29.38 26.21
N ARG A 57 -15.63 28.05 26.40
CA ARG A 57 -16.13 27.06 25.44
C ARG A 57 -17.61 27.25 25.16
N ARG A 58 -18.43 27.46 26.19
CA ARG A 58 -19.87 27.73 26.04
C ARG A 58 -20.12 29.00 25.24
N TYR A 59 -19.41 30.07 25.55
CA TYR A 59 -19.52 31.34 24.82
C TYR A 59 -19.20 31.18 23.33
N PHE A 60 -18.05 30.58 22.99
CA PHE A 60 -17.68 30.33 21.60
C PHE A 60 -18.66 29.37 20.91
N SER A 61 -19.11 28.32 21.59
CA SER A 61 -20.08 27.35 21.05
C SER A 61 -21.42 27.99 20.71
N GLN A 62 -21.89 28.95 21.51
CA GLN A 62 -23.12 29.70 21.21
C GLN A 62 -22.97 30.55 19.95
N ILE A 63 -21.83 31.22 19.79
CA ILE A 63 -21.52 32.02 18.59
C ILE A 63 -21.44 31.11 17.35
N VAL A 64 -20.68 30.02 17.43
CA VAL A 64 -20.58 29.04 16.33
C VAL A 64 -21.96 28.48 16.00
N GLY A 65 -22.77 28.11 17.00
CA GLY A 65 -24.13 27.62 16.80
C GLY A 65 -25.03 28.62 16.07
N PHE A 66 -24.87 29.93 16.32
CA PHE A 66 -25.58 30.96 15.56
C PHE A 66 -25.18 30.95 14.07
N PHE A 67 -23.88 30.88 13.76
CA PHE A 67 -23.39 30.88 12.38
C PHE A 67 -23.69 29.59 11.63
N VAL A 68 -23.71 28.43 12.30
CA VAL A 68 -24.14 27.15 11.69
C VAL A 68 -25.59 27.26 11.19
N VAL A 69 -26.46 27.92 11.95
CA VAL A 69 -27.85 28.17 11.56
C VAL A 69 -27.93 29.13 10.36
N GLU A 70 -27.12 30.19 10.32
CA GLU A 70 -27.08 31.10 9.17
C GLU A 70 -26.54 30.42 7.91
N ASP A 71 -25.50 29.59 8.03
CA ASP A 71 -24.92 28.83 6.92
C ASP A 71 -25.91 27.82 6.34
N HIS A 72 -26.67 27.14 7.19
CA HIS A 72 -27.75 26.25 6.74
C HIS A 72 -28.80 27.02 5.93
N ILE A 73 -29.24 28.19 6.41
CA ILE A 73 -30.22 29.01 5.70
C ILE A 73 -29.66 29.53 4.37
N LEU A 74 -28.39 29.96 4.33
CA LEU A 74 -27.71 30.40 3.11
C LEU A 74 -27.77 29.34 2.00
N HIS A 75 -27.57 28.06 2.34
CA HIS A 75 -27.61 26.97 1.36
C HIS A 75 -29.03 26.45 1.08
N ALA A 76 -29.94 26.52 2.06
CA ALA A 76 -31.29 25.99 1.93
C ALA A 76 -32.29 26.98 1.31
N THR A 77 -31.94 28.26 1.18
CA THR A 77 -32.86 29.30 0.67
C THR A 77 -32.26 30.06 -0.50
N GLN A 78 -33.08 30.43 -1.47
CA GLN A 78 -32.66 31.29 -2.58
C GLN A 78 -32.82 32.76 -2.19
N GLY A 79 -31.73 33.41 -1.81
CA GLY A 79 -31.65 34.87 -1.65
C GLY A 79 -31.98 35.44 -0.25
N LEU A 80 -32.60 34.66 0.65
CA LEU A 80 -32.94 35.16 2.00
C LEU A 80 -31.69 35.61 2.78
N ILE A 81 -30.61 34.85 2.68
CA ILE A 81 -29.28 35.20 3.17
C ILE A 81 -28.31 35.21 1.98
N THR A 82 -27.40 36.20 1.98
CA THR A 82 -26.30 36.27 1.01
C THR A 82 -24.96 36.09 1.71
N ARG A 83 -23.93 35.74 0.94
CA ARG A 83 -22.56 35.64 1.45
C ARG A 83 -22.09 36.97 2.04
N ALA A 84 -22.37 38.09 1.35
CA ALA A 84 -22.06 39.44 1.84
C ALA A 84 -22.73 39.75 3.19
N TYR A 85 -24.01 39.41 3.38
CA TYR A 85 -24.69 39.59 4.67
C TYR A 85 -24.03 38.77 5.79
N THR A 86 -23.64 37.54 5.47
CA THR A 86 -22.99 36.63 6.43
C THR A 86 -21.61 37.16 6.82
N ASP A 87 -20.86 37.71 5.86
CA ASP A 87 -19.56 38.35 6.08
C ASP A 87 -19.71 39.61 6.97
N GLU A 88 -20.74 40.43 6.78
CA GLU A 88 -21.04 41.56 7.67
C GLU A 88 -21.33 41.11 9.11
N LEU A 89 -22.15 40.07 9.28
CA LEU A 89 -22.43 39.50 10.60
C LEU A 89 -21.17 38.95 11.25
N TRP A 90 -20.32 38.27 10.47
CA TRP A 90 -19.05 37.74 10.93
C TRP A 90 -18.11 38.85 11.38
N ASN A 91 -17.97 39.93 10.60
CA ASN A 91 -17.14 41.07 10.97
C ASN A 91 -17.61 41.76 12.26
N MET A 92 -18.94 41.87 12.46
CA MET A 92 -19.51 42.36 13.72
C MET A 92 -19.17 41.43 14.89
N ALA A 93 -19.34 40.11 14.70
CA ALA A 93 -19.03 39.10 15.70
C ALA A 93 -17.55 39.12 16.08
N LEU A 94 -16.67 39.13 15.09
CA LEU A 94 -15.22 39.20 15.27
C LEU A 94 -14.81 40.43 16.07
N SER A 95 -15.33 41.61 15.71
CA SER A 95 -15.06 42.86 16.43
C SER A 95 -15.48 42.78 17.90
N LYS A 96 -16.63 42.15 18.19
CA LYS A 96 -17.12 41.95 19.56
C LYS A 96 -16.30 40.92 20.33
N ILE A 97 -15.96 39.79 19.71
CA ILE A 97 -15.11 38.76 20.31
C ILE A 97 -13.76 39.35 20.69
N ILE A 98 -13.11 40.08 19.78
CA ILE A 98 -11.82 40.73 20.04
C ILE A 98 -11.94 41.71 21.22
N ALA A 99 -13.00 42.51 21.28
CA ALA A 99 -13.22 43.43 22.40
C ALA A 99 -13.36 42.69 23.74
N VAL A 100 -14.19 41.64 23.78
CA VAL A 100 -14.39 40.80 24.97
C VAL A 100 -13.05 40.18 25.41
N LEU A 101 -12.33 39.53 24.49
CA LEU A 101 -11.06 38.88 24.79
C LEU A 101 -10.01 39.86 25.30
N ARG A 102 -9.90 41.05 24.70
CA ARG A 102 -9.00 42.11 25.17
C ARG A 102 -9.33 42.58 26.58
N THR A 103 -10.62 42.75 26.90
CA THR A 103 -11.02 43.15 28.26
C THR A 103 -10.66 42.09 29.28
N HIS A 104 -10.85 40.79 28.97
CA HIS A 104 -10.57 39.71 29.91
C HIS A 104 -9.08 39.34 30.02
N SER A 105 -8.29 39.51 28.97
CA SER A 105 -6.84 39.22 28.98
C SER A 105 -6.05 40.19 29.86
N VAL A 106 -6.56 41.40 30.12
CA VAL A 106 -5.89 42.44 30.92
C VAL A 106 -6.06 42.20 32.43
N ILE A 107 -7.01 41.36 32.86
CA ILE A 107 -7.43 41.27 34.26
C ILE A 107 -6.53 40.33 35.09
N SER A 108 -5.82 39.36 34.50
CA SER A 108 -4.84 38.50 35.20
C SER A 108 -4.05 37.59 34.24
N TYR A 109 -2.75 37.38 34.53
CA TYR A 109 -1.87 36.45 33.79
C TYR A 109 -2.39 35.00 33.79
N ALA A 110 -3.01 34.54 34.88
CA ALA A 110 -3.60 33.19 34.95
C ALA A 110 -4.77 33.01 33.97
N ARG A 111 -5.55 34.09 33.72
CA ARG A 111 -6.67 34.09 32.76
C ARG A 111 -6.19 34.16 31.31
N PHE A 112 -5.03 34.77 31.08
CA PHE A 112 -4.35 34.75 29.78
C PHE A 112 -3.93 33.33 29.39
N CYS A 113 -3.36 32.55 30.32
CA CYS A 113 -2.96 31.16 30.07
C CYS A 113 -4.16 30.27 29.65
N LEU A 114 -5.28 30.34 30.37
CA LEU A 114 -6.49 29.56 30.08
C LEU A 114 -7.05 29.82 28.68
N LEU A 115 -7.06 31.09 28.25
CA LEU A 115 -7.51 31.46 26.91
C LEU A 115 -6.53 30.96 25.83
N PHE A 116 -5.24 31.03 26.11
CA PHE A 116 -4.19 30.58 25.19
C PHE A 116 -4.24 29.07 24.98
N ASP A 117 -4.45 28.29 26.04
CA ASP A 117 -4.63 26.84 25.97
C ASP A 117 -5.85 26.45 25.14
N LEU A 118 -6.98 27.13 25.33
CA LEU A 118 -8.19 26.90 24.54
C LEU A 118 -7.99 27.23 23.05
N LEU A 119 -7.29 28.32 22.73
CA LEU A 119 -6.98 28.69 21.34
C LEU A 119 -6.06 27.67 20.67
N PHE A 120 -5.09 27.12 21.40
CA PHE A 120 -4.27 26.02 20.90
C PHE A 120 -5.07 24.75 20.65
N GLU A 121 -6.00 24.41 21.54
CA GLU A 121 -6.87 23.27 21.34
C GLU A 121 -7.75 23.45 20.10
N ILE A 122 -8.35 24.63 19.90
CA ILE A 122 -9.16 24.93 18.71
C ILE A 122 -8.30 24.80 17.44
N ARG A 123 -7.06 25.31 17.46
CA ARG A 123 -6.11 25.14 16.36
C ARG A 123 -5.84 23.66 16.07
N ASP A 124 -5.59 22.88 17.10
CA ASP A 124 -5.26 21.46 16.94
C ASP A 124 -6.49 20.68 16.43
N GLN A 125 -7.69 21.00 16.89
CA GLN A 125 -8.95 20.47 16.35
C GLN A 125 -9.19 20.85 14.88
N TYR A 126 -8.85 22.08 14.49
CA TYR A 126 -8.92 22.52 13.09
C TYR A 126 -7.98 21.70 12.22
N ASN A 127 -6.72 21.54 12.64
CA ASN A 127 -5.74 20.72 11.94
C ASN A 127 -6.21 19.26 11.82
N GLU A 128 -6.76 18.68 12.89
CA GLU A 128 -7.31 17.32 12.86
C GLU A 128 -8.50 17.19 11.89
N THR A 129 -9.38 18.20 11.85
CA THR A 129 -10.52 18.22 10.92
C THR A 129 -10.05 18.33 9.48
N LEU A 130 -9.03 19.14 9.22
CA LEU A 130 -8.38 19.26 7.91
C LEU A 130 -7.79 17.90 7.50
N LEU A 131 -7.04 17.23 8.38
CA LEU A 131 -6.46 15.92 8.09
C LEU A 131 -7.54 14.87 7.79
N LYS A 132 -8.65 14.85 8.54
CA LYS A 132 -9.79 13.96 8.27
C LYS A 132 -10.41 14.19 6.90
N LYS A 133 -10.61 15.46 6.50
CA LYS A 133 -11.15 15.78 5.17
C LYS A 133 -10.22 15.30 4.05
N TRP A 134 -8.90 15.45 4.22
CA TRP A 134 -7.93 15.01 3.21
C TRP A 134 -7.74 13.49 3.21
N ALA A 135 -7.95 12.81 4.34
CA ALA A 135 -8.02 11.35 4.37
C ALA A 135 -9.11 10.79 3.47
N ILE A 136 -10.27 11.47 3.39
CA ILE A 136 -11.37 11.10 2.49
C ILE A 136 -10.94 11.34 1.04
N LEU A 137 -10.43 12.54 0.73
CA LEU A 137 -9.98 12.87 -0.62
C LEU A 137 -8.91 11.90 -1.16
N PHE A 138 -7.93 11.52 -0.34
CA PHE A 138 -6.94 10.53 -0.75
C PHE A 138 -7.55 9.15 -1.01
N ARG A 139 -8.51 8.73 -0.18
CA ARG A 139 -9.22 7.47 -0.38
C ARG A 139 -10.00 7.48 -1.69
N ASP A 140 -10.72 8.56 -1.97
CA ASP A 140 -11.49 8.73 -3.20
C ASP A 140 -10.56 8.69 -4.43
N ILE A 141 -9.39 9.33 -4.34
CA ILE A 141 -8.37 9.28 -5.41
C ILE A 141 -7.89 7.84 -5.64
N PHE A 142 -7.57 7.09 -4.59
CA PHE A 142 -7.15 5.70 -4.73
C PHE A 142 -8.27 4.79 -5.24
N GLU A 143 -9.52 5.03 -4.88
CA GLU A 143 -10.66 4.25 -5.35
C GLU A 143 -11.01 4.55 -6.81
N ALA A 144 -10.76 5.77 -7.28
CA ALA A 144 -10.99 6.17 -8.67
C ALA A 144 -9.81 5.86 -9.61
N ASP A 145 -8.63 5.52 -9.08
CA ASP A 145 -7.45 5.27 -9.89
C ASP A 145 -7.57 3.94 -10.64
N ASN A 146 -7.00 3.91 -11.85
CA ASN A 146 -7.00 2.72 -12.70
C ASN A 146 -5.69 1.93 -12.64
N TYR A 147 -4.73 2.39 -11.82
CA TYR A 147 -3.42 1.77 -11.61
C TYR A 147 -2.70 1.40 -12.92
N SER A 148 -2.78 2.28 -13.92
CA SER A 148 -2.08 2.12 -15.18
C SER A 148 -1.21 3.33 -15.53
N PRO A 149 -0.12 3.15 -16.28
CA PRO A 149 0.70 4.25 -16.80
C PRO A 149 -0.15 5.26 -17.58
N ILE A 150 0.01 6.56 -17.33
CA ILE A 150 -0.79 7.61 -17.98
C ILE A 150 -0.47 7.65 -19.49
N PRO A 151 -1.43 7.34 -20.38
CA PRO A 151 -1.23 7.49 -21.81
C PRO A 151 -1.26 8.96 -22.21
N VAL A 152 -0.38 9.35 -23.13
CA VAL A 152 -0.25 10.70 -23.66
C VAL A 152 -0.13 10.62 -25.17
N SER A 153 -1.15 11.10 -25.87
CA SER A 153 -1.27 10.93 -27.33
C SER A 153 -0.58 12.04 -28.11
N ASN A 154 -0.37 13.20 -27.50
CA ASN A 154 0.15 14.40 -28.14
C ASN A 154 0.87 15.31 -27.13
N GLU A 155 1.53 16.36 -27.64
CA GLU A 155 2.29 17.30 -26.83
C GLU A 155 1.41 18.16 -25.90
N GLU A 156 0.15 18.40 -26.27
CA GLU A 156 -0.79 19.18 -25.46
C GLU A 156 -1.20 18.43 -24.20
N GLU A 157 -1.57 17.15 -24.33
CA GLU A 157 -1.83 16.24 -23.22
C GLU A 157 -0.60 16.10 -22.31
N TYR A 158 0.60 16.02 -22.89
CA TYR A 158 1.85 15.98 -22.12
C TYR A 158 2.01 17.23 -21.26
N LYS A 159 1.92 18.42 -21.87
CA LYS A 159 2.03 19.70 -21.17
C LYS A 159 0.97 19.85 -20.08
N LEU A 160 -0.25 19.36 -20.32
CA LEU A 160 -1.31 19.37 -19.32
C LEU A 160 -0.93 18.54 -18.08
N VAL A 161 -0.39 17.34 -18.27
CA VAL A 161 0.03 16.50 -17.13
C VAL A 161 1.23 17.12 -16.41
N ILE A 162 2.25 17.59 -17.14
CA ILE A 162 3.44 18.21 -16.56
C ILE A 162 3.11 19.51 -15.81
N SER A 163 2.09 20.27 -16.25
CA SER A 163 1.62 21.46 -15.53
C SER A 163 1.02 21.14 -14.16
N LYS A 164 0.46 19.94 -14.00
CA LYS A 164 -0.14 19.45 -12.76
C LYS A 164 0.89 18.79 -11.84
N PHE A 165 1.84 18.07 -12.43
CA PHE A 165 2.87 17.33 -11.72
C PHE A 165 4.23 17.52 -12.38
N PRO A 166 5.21 18.14 -11.71
CA PRO A 166 6.54 18.30 -12.26
C PRO A 166 7.21 16.93 -12.44
N PHE A 167 7.43 16.53 -13.68
CA PHE A 167 8.10 15.30 -14.07
C PHE A 167 9.08 15.59 -15.20
N GLN A 168 10.27 15.00 -15.12
CA GLN A 168 11.33 15.16 -16.11
C GLN A 168 12.00 13.80 -16.33
N ASP A 169 11.99 13.34 -17.58
CA ASP A 169 12.66 12.12 -17.99
C ASP A 169 13.33 12.35 -19.36
N PRO A 170 14.67 12.55 -19.38
CA PRO A 170 15.40 12.82 -20.61
C PRO A 170 15.31 11.72 -21.66
N GLU A 171 15.05 10.47 -21.26
CA GLU A 171 14.88 9.37 -22.20
C GLU A 171 13.47 9.41 -22.79
N LEU A 172 12.45 9.60 -21.95
CA LEU A 172 11.06 9.69 -22.41
C LEU A 172 10.84 10.91 -23.33
N ASP A 173 11.50 12.03 -23.06
CA ASP A 173 11.39 13.25 -23.86
C ASP A 173 11.82 13.02 -25.32
N LYS A 174 12.80 12.14 -25.56
CA LYS A 174 13.30 11.81 -26.92
C LYS A 174 12.33 10.95 -27.74
N HIS A 175 11.39 10.25 -27.12
CA HIS A 175 10.48 9.37 -27.84
C HIS A 175 9.50 10.17 -28.73
N HIS A 176 8.86 9.53 -29.70
CA HIS A 176 7.73 10.12 -30.42
C HIS A 176 6.40 9.80 -29.71
N PHE A 177 5.36 10.61 -29.95
CA PHE A 177 4.02 10.30 -29.47
C PHE A 177 3.38 9.17 -30.29
N PRO A 178 2.50 8.33 -29.71
CA PRO A 178 2.01 8.37 -28.32
C PRO A 178 3.03 7.82 -27.30
N LYS A 179 3.10 8.43 -26.11
CA LYS A 179 3.97 8.02 -25.00
C LYS A 179 3.14 7.59 -23.80
N LYS A 180 3.76 6.91 -22.85
CA LYS A 180 3.16 6.59 -21.55
C LYS A 180 4.07 7.10 -20.44
N LEU A 181 3.50 7.87 -19.51
CA LEU A 181 4.21 8.26 -18.30
C LEU A 181 4.16 7.10 -17.30
N PRO A 182 5.26 6.83 -16.57
CA PRO A 182 5.39 5.62 -15.74
C PRO A 182 4.41 5.58 -14.56
N MET A 183 4.00 6.73 -14.03
CA MET A 183 3.02 6.83 -12.96
C MET A 183 1.58 6.75 -13.47
N SER A 184 0.67 6.43 -12.55
CA SER A 184 -0.79 6.52 -12.73
C SER A 184 -1.35 7.90 -12.35
N GLN A 185 -2.65 8.11 -12.62
CA GLN A 185 -3.34 9.38 -12.37
C GLN A 185 -3.41 9.75 -10.88
N SER A 186 -3.32 8.78 -9.96
CA SER A 186 -3.28 9.07 -8.53
C SER A 186 -2.11 9.96 -8.13
N VAL A 187 -0.94 9.84 -8.78
CA VAL A 187 0.26 10.60 -8.39
C VAL A 187 0.08 12.11 -8.59
N PRO A 188 -0.28 12.62 -9.80
CA PRO A 188 -0.58 14.03 -9.98
C PRO A 188 -1.72 14.53 -9.08
N GLN A 189 -2.77 13.72 -8.89
CA GLN A 189 -3.92 14.11 -8.07
C GLN A 189 -3.54 14.26 -6.58
N ILE A 190 -2.79 13.32 -6.03
CA ILE A 190 -2.26 13.41 -4.65
C ILE A 190 -1.37 14.62 -4.50
N TYR A 191 -0.46 14.87 -5.45
CA TYR A 191 0.43 16.04 -5.42
C TYR A 191 -0.36 17.35 -5.36
N ILE A 192 -1.41 17.50 -6.20
CA ILE A 192 -2.31 18.66 -6.16
C ILE A 192 -2.99 18.77 -4.79
N GLN A 193 -3.54 17.68 -4.26
CA GLN A 193 -4.24 17.74 -2.97
C GLN A 193 -3.31 18.10 -1.80
N VAL A 194 -2.04 17.68 -1.85
CA VAL A 194 -1.04 18.11 -0.86
C VAL A 194 -0.74 19.59 -0.99
N LYS A 195 -0.65 20.15 -2.21
CA LYS A 195 -0.51 21.61 -2.39
C LYS A 195 -1.73 22.37 -1.88
N GLU A 196 -2.94 21.88 -2.13
CA GLU A 196 -4.18 22.47 -1.61
C GLU A 196 -4.23 22.41 -0.08
N PHE A 197 -3.74 21.34 0.54
CA PHE A 197 -3.58 21.26 1.99
C PHE A 197 -2.63 22.34 2.53
N ILE A 198 -1.48 22.52 1.87
CA ILE A 198 -0.49 23.52 2.25
C ILE A 198 -1.10 24.92 2.14
N TYR A 199 -1.82 25.22 1.06
CA TYR A 199 -2.54 26.50 0.92
C TYR A 199 -3.61 26.70 1.99
N ALA A 200 -4.41 25.67 2.28
CA ALA A 200 -5.42 25.75 3.34
C ALA A 200 -4.78 26.01 4.72
N SER A 201 -3.62 25.41 4.97
CA SER A 201 -2.83 25.60 6.20
C SER A 201 -2.21 27.00 6.26
N LEU A 202 -1.72 27.52 5.12
CA LEU A 202 -1.18 28.87 5.00
C LEU A 202 -2.27 29.91 5.27
N LYS A 203 -3.42 29.80 4.61
CA LYS A 203 -4.57 30.69 4.79
C LYS A 203 -5.04 30.76 6.24
N PHE A 204 -4.96 29.65 6.97
CA PHE A 204 -5.25 29.62 8.40
C PHE A 204 -4.21 30.41 9.22
N SER A 205 -2.95 30.44 8.79
CA SER A 205 -1.85 31.12 9.49
C SER A 205 -1.67 32.62 9.16
N GLU A 206 -2.16 33.09 8.02
CA GLU A 206 -2.01 34.49 7.57
C GLU A 206 -2.53 35.52 8.59
N SER A 207 -3.56 35.15 9.35
CA SER A 207 -4.17 36.03 10.36
C SER A 207 -3.47 36.05 11.72
N LEU A 208 -2.43 35.21 11.91
CA LEU A 208 -1.76 35.04 13.21
C LEU A 208 -0.59 36.04 13.43
N HIS A 209 -0.32 36.95 12.49
CA HIS A 209 0.80 37.91 12.53
C HIS A 209 2.16 37.28 12.91
N ARG A 210 2.39 36.04 12.46
CA ARG A 210 3.63 35.30 12.69
C ARG A 210 4.73 35.73 11.74
N SER A 211 5.97 35.49 12.12
CA SER A 211 7.09 35.66 11.18
C SER A 211 6.97 34.64 10.04
N SER A 212 7.54 34.96 8.87
CA SER A 212 7.60 34.00 7.76
C SER A 212 8.22 32.68 8.17
N THR A 213 9.26 32.71 9.02
CA THR A 213 9.94 31.51 9.57
C THR A 213 9.03 30.62 10.39
N GLU A 214 8.21 31.18 11.28
CA GLU A 214 7.25 30.40 12.07
C GLU A 214 6.13 29.79 11.22
N ILE A 215 5.73 30.50 10.15
CA ILE A 215 4.75 29.99 9.18
C ILE A 215 5.34 28.80 8.41
N ASP A 216 6.58 28.90 7.93
CA ASP A 216 7.26 27.82 7.23
C ASP A 216 7.41 26.56 8.09
N ASP A 217 7.91 26.69 9.32
CA ASP A 217 8.02 25.57 10.26
C ASP A 217 6.66 24.90 10.51
N MET A 218 5.60 25.70 10.66
CA MET A 218 4.24 25.19 10.84
C MET A 218 3.73 24.45 9.59
N LEU A 219 3.96 24.99 8.39
CA LEU A 219 3.56 24.36 7.14
C LEU A 219 4.30 23.04 6.93
N ARG A 220 5.60 22.98 7.23
CA ARG A 220 6.37 21.73 7.13
C ARG A 220 5.90 20.70 8.14
N LYS A 221 5.66 21.10 9.39
CA LYS A 221 5.16 20.19 10.44
C LYS A 221 3.77 19.63 10.10
N SER A 222 2.85 20.48 9.65
CA SER A 222 1.49 20.05 9.26
C SER A 222 1.50 19.16 8.01
N THR A 223 2.30 19.52 7.00
CA THR A 223 2.49 18.68 5.80
C THR A 223 3.11 17.34 6.14
N ASN A 224 4.09 17.30 7.04
CA ASN A 224 4.68 16.05 7.53
C ASN A 224 3.64 15.17 8.24
N LEU A 225 2.72 15.75 9.01
CA LEU A 225 1.63 15.00 9.63
C LEU A 225 0.63 14.46 8.58
N LEU A 226 0.33 15.24 7.55
CA LEU A 226 -0.48 14.79 6.42
C LEU A 226 0.17 13.57 5.73
N LEU A 227 1.45 13.67 5.38
CA LEU A 227 2.17 12.61 4.68
C LEU A 227 2.33 11.36 5.56
N THR A 228 2.93 11.51 6.75
CA THR A 228 3.37 10.38 7.58
C THR A 228 2.24 9.67 8.31
N ARG A 229 1.13 10.37 8.61
CA ARG A 229 -0.02 9.78 9.32
C ARG A 229 -1.17 9.50 8.36
N THR A 230 -1.59 10.50 7.60
CA THR A 230 -2.86 10.44 6.85
C THR A 230 -2.69 9.69 5.53
N LEU A 231 -1.77 10.13 4.67
CA LEU A 231 -1.50 9.49 3.40
C LEU A 231 -0.89 8.09 3.61
N SER A 232 0.04 7.95 4.56
CA SER A 232 0.59 6.66 4.98
C SER A 232 -0.51 5.66 5.34
N SER A 233 -1.45 6.04 6.20
CA SER A 233 -2.56 5.17 6.57
C SER A 233 -3.44 4.79 5.38
N CYS A 234 -3.69 5.73 4.46
CA CYS A 234 -4.46 5.44 3.24
C CYS A 234 -3.73 4.44 2.33
N LEU A 235 -2.42 4.58 2.14
CA LEU A 235 -1.59 3.64 1.37
C LEU A 235 -1.54 2.25 2.00
N GLN A 236 -1.36 2.17 3.32
CA GLN A 236 -1.35 0.89 4.03
C GLN A 236 -2.69 0.16 3.92
N ASN A 237 -3.80 0.90 4.03
CA ASN A 237 -5.14 0.34 3.83
C ASN A 237 -5.38 -0.10 2.38
N LEU A 238 -4.83 0.63 1.41
CA LEU A 238 -4.89 0.26 0.00
C LEU A 238 -4.13 -1.05 -0.28
N ILE A 239 -2.88 -1.15 0.17
CA ILE A 239 -2.02 -2.33 -0.05
C ILE A 239 -2.63 -3.59 0.57
N LYS A 240 -3.27 -3.45 1.74
CA LYS A 240 -3.92 -4.57 2.45
C LYS A 240 -5.34 -4.89 1.95
N LYS A 241 -5.82 -4.27 0.86
CA LYS A 241 -7.12 -4.63 0.28
C LYS A 241 -7.08 -6.09 -0.21
N PRO A 242 -8.07 -6.93 0.14
CA PRO A 242 -8.03 -8.37 -0.15
C PRO A 242 -7.92 -8.68 -1.65
N HIS A 243 -8.59 -7.89 -2.49
CA HIS A 243 -8.67 -8.12 -3.94
C HIS A 243 -7.67 -7.30 -4.76
N ILE A 244 -6.63 -6.74 -4.14
CA ILE A 244 -5.62 -6.02 -4.89
C ILE A 244 -4.82 -6.97 -5.80
N GLY A 245 -4.65 -6.61 -7.06
CA GLY A 245 -3.95 -7.38 -8.07
C GLY A 245 -2.43 -7.17 -8.04
N LEU A 246 -1.68 -8.13 -8.60
CA LEU A 246 -0.21 -8.03 -8.73
C LEU A 246 0.21 -6.80 -9.54
N THR A 247 -0.48 -6.52 -10.65
CA THR A 247 -0.19 -5.35 -11.50
C THR A 247 -0.48 -4.02 -10.78
N GLU A 248 -1.52 -3.99 -9.94
CA GLU A 248 -1.85 -2.81 -9.13
C GLU A 248 -0.77 -2.56 -8.07
N LEU A 249 -0.29 -3.61 -7.40
CA LEU A 249 0.83 -3.51 -6.44
C LEU A 249 2.12 -3.01 -7.10
N VAL A 250 2.44 -3.51 -8.30
CA VAL A 250 3.57 -3.02 -9.10
C VAL A 250 3.42 -1.53 -9.39
N GLN A 251 2.23 -1.11 -9.84
CA GLN A 251 1.98 0.31 -10.12
C GLN A 251 2.04 1.16 -8.84
N ILE A 252 1.61 0.65 -7.69
CA ILE A 252 1.74 1.35 -6.40
C ILE A 252 3.22 1.57 -6.03
N ILE A 253 4.09 0.59 -6.26
CA ILE A 253 5.54 0.75 -6.05
C ILE A 253 6.10 1.86 -6.95
N ILE A 254 5.71 1.91 -8.21
CA ILE A 254 6.12 2.97 -9.15
C ILE A 254 5.57 4.33 -8.67
N ASN A 255 4.29 4.39 -8.34
CA ASN A 255 3.61 5.61 -7.87
C ASN A 255 4.29 6.18 -6.60
N THR A 256 4.60 5.32 -5.62
CA THR A 256 5.28 5.73 -4.38
C THR A 256 6.68 6.26 -4.64
N THR A 257 7.36 5.80 -5.70
CA THR A 257 8.67 6.34 -6.14
C THR A 257 8.54 7.76 -6.65
N HIS A 258 7.52 8.05 -7.47
CA HIS A 258 7.27 9.40 -7.95
C HIS A 258 6.74 10.34 -6.86
N LEU A 259 5.90 9.85 -5.93
CA LEU A 259 5.48 10.61 -4.75
C LEU A 259 6.66 10.91 -3.81
N GLU A 260 7.60 9.99 -3.67
CA GLU A 260 8.84 10.22 -2.92
C GLU A 260 9.65 11.38 -3.54
N GLN A 261 9.82 11.39 -4.86
CA GLN A 261 10.47 12.49 -5.59
C GLN A 261 9.69 13.81 -5.43
N ALA A 262 8.36 13.74 -5.42
CA ALA A 262 7.47 14.89 -5.28
C ALA A 262 7.68 15.68 -3.98
N CYS A 263 8.18 15.05 -2.92
CA CYS A 263 8.52 15.72 -1.67
C CYS A 263 9.47 16.90 -1.88
N LYS A 264 10.43 16.79 -2.80
CA LYS A 264 11.37 17.89 -3.10
C LYS A 264 10.65 19.11 -3.67
N TYR A 265 9.75 18.89 -4.63
CA TYR A 265 8.95 19.96 -5.22
C TYR A 265 7.98 20.59 -4.21
N LEU A 266 7.49 19.81 -3.25
CA LEU A 266 6.67 20.32 -2.15
C LEU A 266 7.52 21.16 -1.16
N GLU A 267 8.76 20.76 -0.89
CA GLU A 267 9.69 21.55 -0.08
C GLU A 267 9.95 22.93 -0.71
N ASP A 268 10.27 22.95 -2.01
CA ASP A 268 10.49 24.18 -2.78
C ASP A 268 9.24 25.04 -2.82
N PHE A 269 8.08 24.41 -3.00
CA PHE A 269 6.80 25.10 -3.01
C PHE A 269 6.51 25.80 -1.67
N ILE A 270 6.75 25.14 -0.53
CA ILE A 270 6.60 25.76 0.80
C ILE A 270 7.54 26.95 0.96
N THR A 271 8.81 26.80 0.56
CA THR A 271 9.81 27.88 0.65
C THR A 271 9.41 29.10 -0.20
N ASN A 272 8.88 28.86 -1.40
CA ASN A 272 8.47 29.92 -2.32
C ASN A 272 7.27 30.71 -1.80
N ILE A 273 6.28 30.04 -1.21
CA ILE A 273 5.07 30.73 -0.69
C ILE A 273 5.34 31.47 0.63
N THR A 274 6.37 31.08 1.40
CA THR A 274 6.76 31.74 2.65
C THR A 274 7.81 32.85 2.46
N ASN A 275 8.41 32.96 1.27
CA ASN A 275 9.47 33.92 0.91
C ASN A 275 10.71 33.84 1.84
N ILE A 276 11.10 32.64 2.27
CA ILE A 276 12.30 32.44 3.10
C ILE A 276 13.51 32.17 2.22
N SER A 277 14.67 32.73 2.60
CA SER A 277 15.95 32.45 1.94
C SER A 277 16.38 30.99 2.09
N GLN A 278 16.91 30.40 1.02
CA GLN A 278 17.41 29.02 1.02
C GLN A 278 18.54 28.77 2.03
N GLU A 279 19.23 29.81 2.51
CA GLU A 279 20.32 29.68 3.49
C GLU A 279 19.83 29.31 4.90
N THR A 280 18.53 29.51 5.20
CA THR A 280 17.93 29.17 6.52
C THR A 280 17.37 27.73 6.57
N LEU A 281 17.48 26.95 5.47
CA LEU A 281 16.83 25.64 5.26
C LEU A 281 17.38 24.46 6.09
N HIS A 282 18.39 24.67 6.93
CA HIS A 282 19.12 23.55 7.56
C HIS A 282 18.32 22.74 8.60
N THR A 283 17.07 23.08 8.91
CA THR A 283 16.42 22.56 10.13
C THR A 283 15.14 21.74 9.91
N ALA A 284 14.45 21.79 8.76
CA ALA A 284 13.22 21.01 8.57
C ALA A 284 13.00 20.54 7.13
N ARG A 285 13.27 19.26 6.87
CA ARG A 285 12.90 18.57 5.62
C ARG A 285 11.54 17.89 5.76
N LEU A 286 10.90 17.59 4.65
CA LEU A 286 9.73 16.73 4.64
C LEU A 286 10.17 15.28 4.88
N TYR A 287 9.61 14.64 5.92
CA TYR A 287 9.84 13.24 6.26
C TYR A 287 8.99 12.27 5.41
N GLY A 288 8.37 12.75 4.32
CA GLY A 288 7.62 11.90 3.39
C GLY A 288 8.46 10.75 2.80
N LEU A 289 9.78 10.91 2.74
CA LEU A 289 10.71 9.90 2.24
C LEU A 289 10.58 8.55 2.98
N SER A 290 10.53 8.54 4.32
CA SER A 290 10.40 7.28 5.06
C SER A 290 9.03 6.65 4.85
N THR A 291 7.98 7.48 4.78
CA THR A 291 6.61 7.01 4.57
C THR A 291 6.45 6.25 3.24
N PHE A 292 6.97 6.81 2.15
CA PHE A 292 6.85 6.15 0.85
C PHE A 292 7.76 4.93 0.74
N LYS A 293 8.90 4.91 1.43
CA LYS A 293 9.73 3.70 1.55
C LYS A 293 9.00 2.60 2.32
N ASP A 294 8.36 2.90 3.44
CA ASP A 294 7.63 1.91 4.24
C ASP A 294 6.44 1.35 3.46
N ALA A 295 5.71 2.21 2.74
CA ALA A 295 4.63 1.78 1.85
C ALA A 295 5.15 0.89 0.71
N ARG A 296 6.32 1.21 0.15
CA ARG A 296 6.95 0.41 -0.90
C ARG A 296 7.31 -0.98 -0.39
N HIS A 297 8.01 -1.09 0.75
CA HIS A 297 8.34 -2.38 1.35
C HIS A 297 7.09 -3.22 1.68
N ALA A 298 6.02 -2.58 2.14
CA ALA A 298 4.74 -3.27 2.37
C ALA A 298 4.14 -3.83 1.06
N ALA A 299 4.17 -3.05 -0.02
CA ALA A 299 3.71 -3.50 -1.33
C ALA A 299 4.59 -4.62 -1.90
N GLU A 300 5.91 -4.54 -1.72
CA GLU A 300 6.86 -5.60 -2.11
C GLU A 300 6.56 -6.92 -1.40
N GLY A 301 6.34 -6.88 -0.08
CA GLY A 301 5.97 -8.07 0.70
C GLY A 301 4.65 -8.71 0.23
N GLU A 302 3.67 -7.87 -0.13
CA GLU A 302 2.38 -8.35 -0.67
C GLU A 302 2.54 -8.99 -2.06
N ILE A 303 3.44 -8.47 -2.91
CA ILE A 303 3.78 -9.09 -4.20
C ILE A 303 4.32 -10.50 -3.98
N TYR A 304 5.28 -10.69 -3.06
CA TYR A 304 5.85 -12.01 -2.79
C TYR A 304 4.78 -12.98 -2.30
N THR A 305 3.92 -12.52 -1.38
CA THR A 305 2.83 -13.31 -0.83
C THR A 305 1.84 -13.75 -1.90
N LYS A 306 1.35 -12.84 -2.74
CA LYS A 306 0.40 -13.16 -3.81
C LYS A 306 0.99 -14.00 -4.91
N LEU A 307 2.27 -13.82 -5.22
CA LEU A 307 2.97 -14.63 -6.21
C LEU A 307 3.08 -16.08 -5.74
N ASN A 308 3.47 -16.29 -4.49
CA ASN A 308 3.53 -17.63 -3.88
C ASN A 308 2.14 -18.27 -3.78
N GLN A 309 1.11 -17.52 -3.38
CA GLN A 309 -0.28 -18.01 -3.39
C GLN A 309 -0.73 -18.45 -4.78
N LYS A 310 -0.38 -17.69 -5.84
CA LYS A 310 -0.69 -18.09 -7.21
C LYS A 310 0.03 -19.36 -7.62
N ILE A 311 1.30 -19.52 -7.23
CA ILE A 311 2.03 -20.78 -7.43
C ILE A 311 1.27 -21.94 -6.76
N ASP A 312 0.86 -21.78 -5.50
CA ASP A 312 0.12 -22.80 -4.76
C ASP A 312 -1.20 -23.17 -5.44
N GLU A 313 -1.95 -22.19 -5.94
CA GLU A 313 -3.18 -22.42 -6.72
C GLU A 313 -2.92 -23.27 -7.97
N PHE A 314 -1.81 -23.05 -8.70
CA PHE A 314 -1.44 -23.88 -9.85
C PHE A 314 -0.98 -25.29 -9.43
N ILE A 315 -0.20 -25.41 -8.34
CA ILE A 315 0.25 -26.72 -7.83
C ILE A 315 -0.94 -27.57 -7.40
N GLN A 316 -2.01 -26.98 -6.85
CA GLN A 316 -3.23 -27.69 -6.49
C GLN A 316 -3.98 -28.32 -7.69
N LEU A 317 -3.68 -27.87 -8.92
CA LEU A 317 -4.22 -28.45 -10.15
C LEU A 317 -3.40 -29.66 -10.64
N ALA A 318 -2.30 -30.00 -9.96
CA ALA A 318 -1.47 -31.13 -10.34
C ALA A 318 -2.24 -32.44 -10.21
N ASP A 319 -2.35 -33.18 -11.31
CA ASP A 319 -2.98 -34.50 -11.39
C ASP A 319 -1.94 -35.50 -11.90
N TYR A 320 -1.13 -36.01 -10.97
CA TYR A 320 -0.10 -37.02 -11.28
C TYR A 320 -0.64 -38.43 -11.06
N ASP A 321 -0.53 -39.27 -12.10
CA ASP A 321 -0.53 -40.72 -11.89
C ASP A 321 0.83 -41.15 -11.34
N TRP A 322 0.97 -41.15 -10.02
CA TRP A 322 2.19 -41.58 -9.33
C TRP A 322 2.53 -43.07 -9.56
N THR A 323 1.62 -43.85 -10.14
CA THR A 323 1.81 -45.27 -10.45
C THR A 323 2.13 -45.56 -11.92
N MET A 324 2.28 -44.51 -12.75
CA MET A 324 2.55 -44.66 -14.18
C MET A 324 3.84 -45.45 -14.48
N ILE A 325 3.79 -46.30 -15.49
CA ILE A 325 4.94 -47.17 -15.83
C ILE A 325 5.98 -46.40 -16.65
N GLU A 326 5.52 -45.56 -17.57
CA GLU A 326 6.34 -44.76 -18.46
C GLU A 326 5.87 -43.29 -18.42
N PRO A 327 6.78 -42.32 -18.60
CA PRO A 327 6.42 -40.91 -18.67
C PRO A 327 5.69 -40.60 -19.97
N ASP A 328 4.88 -39.54 -19.97
CA ASP A 328 4.14 -39.05 -21.13
C ASP A 328 5.05 -38.39 -22.19
N GLY A 329 6.34 -38.20 -21.86
CA GLY A 329 7.35 -37.64 -22.75
C GLY A 329 7.29 -36.12 -22.94
N ARG A 330 6.36 -35.44 -22.25
CA ARG A 330 6.21 -33.98 -22.23
C ARG A 330 5.97 -33.50 -20.81
N ALA A 331 6.27 -32.23 -20.52
CA ALA A 331 5.95 -31.64 -19.22
C ALA A 331 4.42 -31.54 -19.00
N SER A 332 4.03 -31.56 -17.74
CA SER A 332 2.66 -31.49 -17.25
C SER A 332 2.02 -30.14 -17.60
N GLY A 333 0.75 -30.18 -18.01
CA GLY A 333 0.03 -28.99 -18.49
C GLY A 333 -0.04 -27.86 -17.46
N TYR A 334 -0.41 -28.19 -16.21
CA TYR A 334 -0.52 -27.22 -15.12
C TYR A 334 0.78 -26.45 -14.89
N LEU A 335 1.94 -27.13 -15.02
CA LEU A 335 3.24 -26.52 -14.80
C LEU A 335 3.62 -25.60 -15.95
N MET A 336 3.32 -25.98 -17.19
CA MET A 336 3.53 -25.12 -18.34
C MET A 336 2.68 -23.85 -18.24
N ASP A 337 1.43 -23.97 -17.80
CA ASP A 337 0.56 -22.83 -17.54
C ASP A 337 1.10 -21.93 -16.42
N LEU A 338 1.63 -22.52 -15.35
CA LEU A 338 2.31 -21.78 -14.28
C LEU A 338 3.54 -21.04 -14.79
N ILE A 339 4.41 -21.68 -15.58
CA ILE A 339 5.60 -21.05 -16.16
C ILE A 339 5.20 -19.89 -17.09
N ASN A 340 4.15 -20.07 -17.89
CA ASN A 340 3.64 -19.01 -18.76
C ASN A 340 3.10 -17.83 -17.95
N PHE A 341 2.37 -18.11 -16.87
CA PHE A 341 1.92 -17.09 -15.92
C PHE A 341 3.11 -16.32 -15.30
N LEU A 342 4.15 -17.02 -14.83
CA LEU A 342 5.34 -16.40 -14.24
C LEU A 342 6.10 -15.55 -15.27
N ARG A 343 6.27 -16.04 -16.51
CA ARG A 343 6.87 -15.25 -17.61
C ARG A 343 6.09 -13.96 -17.86
N SER A 344 4.76 -14.06 -18.03
CA SER A 344 3.92 -12.89 -18.27
C SER A 344 3.95 -11.91 -17.10
N THR A 345 4.02 -12.41 -15.86
CA THR A 345 4.07 -11.57 -14.66
C THR A 345 5.41 -10.85 -14.53
N PHE A 346 6.53 -11.54 -14.73
CA PHE A 346 7.86 -10.94 -14.62
C PHE A 346 8.19 -9.95 -15.74
N GLN A 347 7.56 -10.09 -16.91
CA GLN A 347 7.60 -9.04 -17.94
C GLN A 347 7.02 -7.71 -17.45
N VAL A 348 6.00 -7.71 -16.60
CA VAL A 348 5.47 -6.48 -15.99
C VAL A 348 6.43 -5.94 -14.92
N PHE A 349 7.17 -6.82 -14.25
CA PHE A 349 8.10 -6.46 -13.17
C PHE A 349 9.38 -5.79 -13.68
N THR A 350 9.65 -5.74 -14.99
CA THR A 350 10.79 -4.98 -15.53
C THR A 350 10.70 -3.48 -15.24
N HIS A 351 9.50 -2.98 -14.90
CA HIS A 351 9.27 -1.60 -14.48
C HIS A 351 9.50 -1.38 -12.97
N LEU A 352 9.73 -2.44 -12.19
CA LEU A 352 10.12 -2.33 -10.79
C LEU A 352 11.61 -2.01 -10.64
N PRO A 353 12.05 -1.50 -9.48
CA PRO A 353 13.47 -1.44 -9.15
C PRO A 353 14.10 -2.83 -9.27
N GLY A 354 15.26 -2.94 -9.96
CA GLY A 354 15.84 -4.23 -10.34
C GLY A 354 16.02 -5.22 -9.18
N LYS A 355 16.40 -4.74 -7.99
CA LYS A 355 16.51 -5.58 -6.79
C LYS A 355 15.17 -6.20 -6.38
N VAL A 356 14.07 -5.45 -6.46
CA VAL A 356 12.73 -5.92 -6.09
C VAL A 356 12.27 -7.02 -7.03
N ALA A 357 12.43 -6.80 -8.34
CA ALA A 357 12.07 -7.78 -9.35
C ALA A 357 12.89 -9.07 -9.21
N GLN A 358 14.20 -8.96 -8.93
CA GLN A 358 15.07 -10.09 -8.65
C GLN A 358 14.66 -10.87 -7.40
N THR A 359 14.36 -10.16 -6.30
CA THR A 359 13.89 -10.81 -5.07
C THR A 359 12.56 -11.51 -5.27
N ALA A 360 11.61 -10.90 -6.01
CA ALA A 360 10.34 -11.55 -6.35
C ALA A 360 10.55 -12.83 -7.16
N CYS A 361 11.41 -12.77 -8.18
CA CYS A 361 11.72 -13.90 -9.04
C CYS A 361 12.43 -15.04 -8.28
N MET A 362 13.41 -14.70 -7.44
CA MET A 362 14.07 -15.68 -6.58
C MET A 362 13.10 -16.32 -5.59
N SER A 363 12.26 -15.51 -4.91
CA SER A 363 11.24 -16.00 -3.98
C SER A 363 10.28 -16.97 -4.67
N ALA A 364 9.80 -16.62 -5.86
CA ALA A 364 8.90 -17.48 -6.64
C ALA A 364 9.56 -18.81 -7.03
N CYS A 365 10.79 -18.79 -7.53
CA CYS A 365 11.52 -20.01 -7.91
C CYS A 365 11.81 -20.90 -6.69
N GLN A 366 12.21 -20.31 -5.55
CA GLN A 366 12.42 -21.04 -4.30
C GLN A 366 11.11 -21.66 -3.79
N HIS A 367 10.02 -20.90 -3.82
CA HIS A 367 8.70 -21.38 -3.40
C HIS A 367 8.20 -22.51 -4.30
N LEU A 368 8.35 -22.36 -5.62
CA LEU A 368 8.03 -23.41 -6.60
C LEU A 368 8.85 -24.68 -6.35
N SER A 369 10.18 -24.56 -6.22
CA SER A 369 11.07 -25.69 -5.90
C SER A 369 10.66 -26.41 -4.61
N THR A 370 10.36 -25.64 -3.57
CA THR A 370 9.91 -26.17 -2.26
C THR A 370 8.56 -26.88 -2.39
N SER A 371 7.62 -26.31 -3.12
CA SER A 371 6.29 -26.89 -3.33
C SER A 371 6.35 -28.19 -4.14
N LEU A 372 7.20 -28.24 -5.17
CA LEU A 372 7.46 -29.46 -5.95
C LEU A 372 8.10 -30.55 -5.07
N MET A 373 9.06 -30.19 -4.23
CA MET A 373 9.66 -31.11 -3.26
C MET A 373 8.62 -31.65 -2.26
N GLN A 374 7.74 -30.78 -1.75
CA GLN A 374 6.68 -31.19 -0.81
C GLN A 374 5.69 -32.14 -1.46
N MET A 375 5.28 -31.88 -2.70
CA MET A 375 4.39 -32.77 -3.46
C MET A 375 4.99 -34.17 -3.64
N LEU A 376 6.30 -34.25 -3.89
CA LEU A 376 7.01 -35.54 -4.01
C LEU A 376 7.10 -36.31 -2.67
N LEU A 377 7.12 -35.58 -1.55
CA LEU A 377 7.30 -36.13 -0.20
C LEU A 377 6.01 -36.24 0.61
N ASP A 378 4.87 -35.86 0.04
CA ASP A 378 3.57 -35.79 0.70
C ASP A 378 3.24 -37.08 1.46
N SER A 379 2.85 -36.99 2.74
CA SER A 379 2.52 -38.15 3.56
C SER A 379 1.36 -38.99 3.01
N ASP A 380 0.42 -38.38 2.29
CA ASP A 380 -0.72 -39.07 1.69
C ASP A 380 -0.30 -39.89 0.46
N LEU A 381 0.81 -39.51 -0.17
CA LEU A 381 1.41 -40.23 -1.28
C LEU A 381 2.19 -41.45 -0.79
N LYS A 382 1.57 -42.63 -0.85
CA LYS A 382 2.17 -43.88 -0.34
C LYS A 382 3.13 -44.55 -1.31
N GLN A 383 2.93 -44.38 -2.62
CA GLN A 383 3.61 -45.15 -3.64
C GLN A 383 3.99 -44.28 -4.82
N ILE A 384 5.23 -44.44 -5.30
CA ILE A 384 5.75 -43.71 -6.46
C ILE A 384 6.51 -44.69 -7.37
N SER A 385 6.13 -44.72 -8.64
CA SER A 385 6.77 -45.50 -9.69
C SER A 385 7.98 -44.77 -10.29
N MET A 386 8.88 -45.50 -10.96
CA MET A 386 9.98 -44.85 -11.70
C MET A 386 9.47 -44.02 -12.88
N GLY A 387 8.38 -44.43 -13.56
CA GLY A 387 7.76 -43.65 -14.63
C GLY A 387 7.28 -42.28 -14.14
N ALA A 388 6.65 -42.23 -12.95
CA ALA A 388 6.25 -40.97 -12.33
C ALA A 388 7.44 -40.07 -11.97
N ILE A 389 8.55 -40.63 -11.47
CA ILE A 389 9.79 -39.86 -11.22
C ILE A 389 10.35 -39.29 -12.52
N GLN A 390 10.33 -40.05 -13.61
CA GLN A 390 10.78 -39.59 -14.92
C GLN A 390 9.89 -38.46 -15.46
N GLN A 391 8.57 -38.57 -15.28
CA GLN A 391 7.61 -37.53 -15.65
C GLN A 391 7.83 -36.25 -14.84
N PHE A 392 7.96 -36.38 -13.51
CA PHE A 392 8.28 -35.26 -12.62
C PHE A 392 9.66 -34.64 -12.93
N ASN A 393 10.63 -35.43 -13.40
CA ASN A 393 11.90 -34.89 -13.86
C ASN A 393 11.76 -34.02 -15.12
N LEU A 394 10.87 -34.34 -16.07
CA LEU A 394 10.58 -33.47 -17.21
C LEU A 394 10.04 -32.11 -16.77
N ASP A 395 9.23 -32.12 -15.72
CA ASP A 395 8.67 -30.91 -15.11
C ASP A 395 9.75 -30.04 -14.47
N VAL A 396 10.64 -30.62 -13.67
CA VAL A 396 11.76 -29.89 -13.06
C VAL A 396 12.71 -29.32 -14.13
N ILE A 397 12.94 -30.03 -15.23
CA ILE A 397 13.73 -29.51 -16.36
C ILE A 397 13.09 -28.22 -16.92
N GLN A 398 11.77 -28.14 -17.04
CA GLN A 398 11.12 -26.91 -17.51
C GLN A 398 11.29 -25.74 -16.53
N CYS A 399 11.25 -26.01 -15.22
CA CYS A 399 11.54 -25.00 -14.20
C CYS A 399 12.97 -24.47 -14.30
N GLU A 400 13.96 -25.34 -14.54
CA GLU A 400 15.35 -24.95 -14.71
C GLU A 400 15.59 -24.18 -16.01
N LEU A 401 14.94 -24.59 -17.11
CA LEU A 401 14.96 -23.84 -18.37
C LEU A 401 14.33 -22.46 -18.20
N PHE A 402 13.25 -22.36 -17.44
CA PHE A 402 12.68 -21.07 -17.06
C PHE A 402 13.67 -20.22 -16.25
N ALA A 403 14.31 -20.77 -15.21
CA ALA A 403 15.32 -20.07 -14.42
C ALA A 403 16.53 -19.61 -15.28
N SER A 404 16.89 -20.41 -16.29
CA SER A 404 17.99 -20.11 -17.21
C SER A 404 17.64 -19.06 -18.28
N SER A 405 16.35 -18.78 -18.48
CA SER A 405 15.89 -17.83 -19.50
C SER A 405 15.96 -16.36 -19.06
N GLU A 406 16.62 -16.08 -17.93
CA GLU A 406 16.70 -14.75 -17.31
C GLU A 406 15.34 -14.03 -17.23
N PRO A 407 14.36 -14.55 -16.45
CA PRO A 407 13.01 -14.00 -16.43
C PRO A 407 12.94 -12.52 -16.03
N VAL A 408 13.94 -12.03 -15.30
CA VAL A 408 14.14 -10.64 -14.89
C VAL A 408 15.62 -10.28 -15.08
N PRO A 409 15.96 -9.06 -15.55
CA PRO A 409 17.35 -8.66 -15.76
C PRO A 409 18.17 -8.55 -14.46
N GLY A 410 19.48 -8.76 -14.58
CA GLY A 410 20.49 -8.48 -13.56
C GLY A 410 20.82 -9.62 -12.58
N PHE A 411 20.34 -10.84 -12.84
CA PHE A 411 20.92 -12.03 -12.23
C PHE A 411 22.36 -12.24 -12.74
N HIS A 412 23.23 -12.76 -11.89
CA HIS A 412 24.61 -13.09 -12.25
C HIS A 412 24.73 -14.60 -12.44
N GLY A 413 25.12 -15.05 -13.65
CA GLY A 413 25.33 -16.47 -13.96
C GLY A 413 24.14 -17.36 -13.59
N GLU A 414 24.41 -18.52 -13.01
CA GLU A 414 23.42 -19.56 -12.69
C GLU A 414 22.70 -19.34 -11.34
N THR A 415 22.72 -18.14 -10.78
CA THR A 415 22.18 -17.87 -9.42
C THR A 415 20.73 -18.31 -9.27
N LEU A 416 19.87 -18.08 -10.27
CA LEU A 416 18.45 -18.47 -10.20
C LEU A 416 18.26 -19.99 -10.30
N GLN A 417 19.15 -20.70 -10.99
CA GLN A 417 19.11 -22.17 -11.07
C GLN A 417 19.39 -22.82 -9.70
N LEU A 418 20.16 -22.15 -8.83
CA LEU A 418 20.40 -22.62 -7.46
C LEU A 418 19.12 -22.77 -6.65
N ALA A 419 17.99 -22.15 -7.03
CA ALA A 419 16.71 -22.38 -6.37
C ALA A 419 16.21 -23.83 -6.54
N PHE A 420 16.63 -24.53 -7.60
CA PHE A 420 16.19 -25.89 -7.94
C PHE A 420 17.25 -26.96 -7.65
N ILE A 421 18.45 -26.57 -7.19
CA ILE A 421 19.59 -27.49 -7.08
C ILE A 421 19.34 -28.66 -6.13
N ASP A 422 18.63 -28.43 -5.03
CA ASP A 422 18.32 -29.47 -4.05
C ASP A 422 17.40 -30.55 -4.68
N LEU A 423 16.40 -30.12 -5.45
CA LEU A 423 15.47 -30.99 -6.16
C LEU A 423 16.17 -31.71 -7.32
N ARG A 424 17.01 -31.01 -8.09
CA ARG A 424 17.82 -31.59 -9.18
C ARG A 424 18.74 -32.69 -8.68
N GLN A 425 19.54 -32.43 -7.64
CA GLN A 425 20.45 -33.44 -7.11
C GLN A 425 19.70 -34.66 -6.54
N LEU A 426 18.54 -34.45 -5.92
CA LEU A 426 17.69 -35.56 -5.46
C LEU A 426 17.23 -36.40 -6.64
N LEU A 427 16.69 -35.79 -7.70
CA LEU A 427 16.23 -36.51 -8.88
C LEU A 427 17.37 -37.23 -9.59
N ASP A 428 18.53 -36.60 -9.75
CA ASP A 428 19.70 -37.21 -10.40
C ASP A 428 20.16 -38.47 -9.66
N LEU A 429 20.15 -38.45 -8.32
CA LEU A 429 20.49 -39.62 -7.50
C LEU A 429 19.55 -40.81 -7.80
N PHE A 430 18.25 -40.54 -7.93
CA PHE A 430 17.24 -41.57 -8.19
C PHE A 430 17.18 -42.02 -9.66
N MET A 431 17.44 -41.11 -10.59
CA MET A 431 17.46 -41.39 -12.03
C MET A 431 18.69 -42.20 -12.44
N VAL A 432 19.86 -41.87 -11.90
CA VAL A 432 21.13 -42.61 -12.15
C VAL A 432 21.26 -43.83 -11.25
N TRP A 433 20.55 -43.86 -10.11
CA TRP A 433 20.64 -44.90 -9.09
C TRP A 433 22.02 -44.99 -8.43
N ASP A 434 22.65 -43.85 -8.20
CA ASP A 434 24.06 -43.67 -7.84
C ASP A 434 24.33 -43.69 -6.32
N TRP A 435 23.70 -44.64 -5.62
CA TRP A 435 23.75 -44.73 -4.15
C TRP A 435 25.15 -44.98 -3.61
N SER A 436 26.00 -45.69 -4.38
CA SER A 436 27.39 -45.97 -3.99
C SER A 436 28.20 -44.69 -3.85
N THR A 437 28.11 -43.78 -4.83
CA THR A 437 28.81 -42.49 -4.82
C THR A 437 28.24 -41.59 -3.74
N TYR A 438 26.90 -41.52 -3.61
CA TYR A 438 26.25 -40.71 -2.58
C TYR A 438 26.72 -41.08 -1.16
N LEU A 439 26.74 -42.37 -0.83
CA LEU A 439 27.08 -42.84 0.51
C LEU A 439 28.59 -42.75 0.80
N ALA A 440 29.45 -42.95 -0.21
CA ALA A 440 30.90 -42.86 -0.05
C ALA A 440 31.36 -41.41 0.17
N ASP A 441 30.77 -40.48 -0.58
CA ASP A 441 31.17 -39.07 -0.58
C ASP A 441 30.31 -38.22 0.38
N TYR A 442 29.40 -38.83 1.14
CA TYR A 442 28.49 -38.11 2.03
C TYR A 442 29.25 -37.29 3.08
N GLY A 443 28.90 -36.00 3.20
CA GLY A 443 29.55 -35.07 4.12
C GLY A 443 30.87 -34.49 3.63
N GLN A 444 31.36 -34.87 2.45
CA GLN A 444 32.56 -34.26 1.86
C GLN A 444 32.21 -32.99 1.06
N PRO A 445 33.05 -31.93 1.12
CA PRO A 445 32.77 -30.65 0.44
C PRO A 445 32.75 -30.74 -1.10
N GLY A 446 33.34 -31.79 -1.69
CA GLY A 446 33.32 -32.07 -3.13
C GLY A 446 32.25 -33.08 -3.57
N SER A 447 31.31 -33.46 -2.70
CA SER A 447 30.31 -34.48 -3.00
C SER A 447 29.41 -34.06 -4.17
N LYS A 448 29.18 -34.98 -5.11
CA LYS A 448 28.28 -34.76 -6.27
C LYS A 448 26.84 -34.43 -5.84
N TYR A 449 26.38 -35.03 -4.75
CA TYR A 449 25.00 -34.88 -4.24
C TYR A 449 24.99 -34.16 -2.87
N LEU A 450 25.86 -33.15 -2.73
CA LEU A 450 26.06 -32.39 -1.49
C LEU A 450 24.76 -31.83 -0.87
N ARG A 451 23.76 -31.53 -1.69
CA ARG A 451 22.48 -30.92 -1.29
C ARG A 451 21.40 -31.95 -0.94
N VAL A 452 21.63 -33.23 -1.19
CA VAL A 452 20.64 -34.28 -0.92
C VAL A 452 20.65 -34.63 0.56
N ASN A 453 19.57 -34.27 1.25
CA ASN A 453 19.36 -34.65 2.65
C ASN A 453 19.02 -36.16 2.77
N PRO A 454 19.71 -36.93 3.63
CA PRO A 454 19.43 -38.36 3.81
C PRO A 454 17.99 -38.68 4.21
N SER A 455 17.34 -37.83 5.01
CA SER A 455 15.95 -38.01 5.43
C SER A 455 14.99 -37.86 4.26
N THR A 456 15.25 -36.88 3.38
CA THR A 456 14.48 -36.66 2.15
C THR A 456 14.66 -37.81 1.17
N ALA A 457 15.91 -38.25 0.95
CA ALA A 457 16.21 -39.39 0.10
C ALA A 457 15.57 -40.69 0.64
N LEU A 458 15.60 -40.90 1.97
CA LEU A 458 14.95 -42.05 2.60
C LEU A 458 13.43 -42.05 2.38
N ALA A 459 12.76 -40.91 2.61
CA ALA A 459 11.31 -40.79 2.45
C ALA A 459 10.87 -41.11 1.01
N LEU A 460 11.60 -40.62 0.01
CA LEU A 460 11.33 -40.93 -1.39
C LEU A 460 11.60 -42.41 -1.71
N LEU A 461 12.71 -42.96 -1.23
CA LEU A 461 13.08 -44.36 -1.46
C LEU A 461 12.05 -45.34 -0.85
N GLU A 462 11.49 -45.03 0.31
CA GLU A 462 10.45 -45.83 0.95
C GLU A 462 9.15 -45.87 0.12
N LYS A 463 8.74 -44.73 -0.46
CA LYS A 463 7.58 -44.66 -1.37
C LYS A 463 7.79 -45.46 -2.66
N MET A 464 9.02 -45.51 -3.17
CA MET A 464 9.35 -46.31 -4.36
C MET A 464 9.45 -47.82 -4.08
N LYS A 465 9.77 -48.21 -2.83
CA LYS A 465 9.90 -49.62 -2.43
C LYS A 465 8.57 -50.36 -2.47
N ASP A 466 7.46 -49.70 -2.14
CA ASP A 466 6.15 -50.32 -2.05
C ASP A 466 5.52 -50.65 -3.42
N VAL A 467 5.90 -49.94 -4.49
CA VAL A 467 5.51 -50.31 -5.88
C VAL A 467 6.14 -51.64 -6.29
N ASN A 468 7.38 -51.89 -5.87
CA ASN A 468 8.07 -53.16 -6.13
C ASN A 468 7.49 -54.34 -5.34
N LYS A 469 6.64 -54.11 -4.32
CA LYS A 469 5.91 -55.19 -3.62
C LYS A 469 4.80 -55.84 -4.45
N MET A 470 4.25 -55.16 -5.45
CA MET A 470 3.31 -55.78 -6.40
C MET A 470 4.04 -56.67 -7.42
N ASN A 471 5.26 -56.28 -7.83
CA ASN A 471 6.15 -57.10 -8.68
C ASN A 471 6.78 -58.30 -7.93
N HIS A 472 6.66 -58.31 -6.60
CA HIS A 472 7.26 -59.28 -5.66
C HIS A 472 6.73 -60.71 -5.82
N LEU A 473 5.49 -60.86 -6.34
CA LEU A 473 4.91 -62.16 -6.66
C LEU A 473 5.60 -62.83 -7.87
N PHE A 474 6.24 -62.04 -8.74
CA PHE A 474 6.91 -62.53 -9.95
C PHE A 474 8.45 -62.45 -9.88
N ALA A 475 9.02 -61.59 -9.02
CA ALA A 475 10.47 -61.38 -8.90
C ALA A 475 11.23 -62.49 -8.14
N GLN A 476 10.55 -63.43 -7.47
CA GLN A 476 11.19 -64.53 -6.74
C GLN A 476 12.07 -65.43 -7.63
N PHE A 477 11.94 -65.34 -8.96
CA PHE A 477 12.58 -66.23 -9.93
C PHE A 477 13.81 -65.66 -10.65
N ARG A 478 14.26 -64.42 -10.38
CA ARG A 478 15.44 -63.82 -11.06
C ARG A 478 16.51 -63.31 -10.09
N LYS A 479 17.78 -63.70 -10.32
CA LYS A 479 18.95 -63.39 -9.46
C LYS A 479 19.25 -61.89 -9.39
N ASN A 480 19.14 -61.17 -10.50
CA ASN A 480 19.41 -59.73 -10.59
C ASN A 480 18.43 -58.89 -9.74
N ASP A 481 17.18 -59.32 -9.59
CA ASP A 481 16.17 -58.61 -8.81
C ASP A 481 16.42 -58.78 -7.30
N ARG A 482 16.94 -59.95 -6.88
CA ARG A 482 17.35 -60.20 -5.49
C ARG A 482 18.55 -59.35 -5.06
N ASP A 483 19.54 -59.19 -5.94
CA ASP A 483 20.74 -58.40 -5.64
C ASP A 483 20.41 -56.90 -5.58
N LYS A 484 19.54 -56.39 -6.46
CA LYS A 484 18.97 -55.04 -6.36
C LYS A 484 18.20 -54.82 -5.06
N GLN A 485 17.44 -55.82 -4.62
CA GLN A 485 16.66 -55.72 -3.40
C GLN A 485 17.52 -55.68 -2.14
N LYS A 486 18.58 -56.49 -2.07
CA LYS A 486 19.58 -56.42 -0.99
C LYS A 486 20.30 -55.08 -0.96
N LEU A 487 20.60 -54.51 -2.13
CA LEU A 487 21.17 -53.17 -2.25
C LEU A 487 20.21 -52.12 -1.65
N ILE A 488 18.94 -52.14 -2.02
CA ILE A 488 17.91 -51.23 -1.48
C ILE A 488 17.81 -51.35 0.05
N GLU A 489 17.77 -52.57 0.59
CA GLU A 489 17.69 -52.78 2.04
C GLU A 489 18.94 -52.25 2.78
N THR A 490 20.11 -52.43 2.17
CA THR A 490 21.38 -51.90 2.70
C THR A 490 21.39 -50.38 2.70
N VAL A 491 20.98 -49.76 1.58
CA VAL A 491 20.87 -48.31 1.43
C VAL A 491 19.88 -47.73 2.45
N VAL A 492 18.68 -48.30 2.58
CA VAL A 492 17.67 -47.86 3.57
C VAL A 492 18.23 -47.91 4.98
N ARG A 493 18.96 -48.97 5.35
CA ARG A 493 19.58 -49.10 6.68
C ARG A 493 20.64 -48.02 6.91
N GLN A 494 21.48 -47.75 5.90
CA GLN A 494 22.52 -46.71 5.99
C GLN A 494 21.92 -45.30 6.03
N LEU A 495 20.91 -45.01 5.22
CA LEU A 495 20.19 -43.74 5.23
C LEU A 495 19.49 -43.48 6.57
N ARG A 496 18.85 -44.49 7.18
CA ARG A 496 18.28 -44.38 8.55
C ARG A 496 19.34 -44.04 9.58
N GLY A 497 20.54 -44.64 9.46
CA GLY A 497 21.68 -44.32 10.31
C GLY A 497 22.09 -42.85 10.18
N LEU A 498 22.27 -42.38 8.94
CA LEU A 498 22.64 -41.00 8.65
C LEU A 498 21.57 -39.98 9.09
N ALA A 499 20.30 -40.26 8.81
CA ALA A 499 19.16 -39.41 9.18
C ALA A 499 19.05 -39.25 10.71
N ASN A 500 19.25 -40.34 11.47
CA ASN A 500 19.21 -40.30 12.94
C ASN A 500 20.39 -39.51 13.54
N CYS A 501 21.57 -39.56 12.93
CA CYS A 501 22.72 -38.76 13.36
C CYS A 501 22.48 -37.25 13.18
N ILE A 502 21.78 -36.85 12.11
CA ILE A 502 21.43 -35.44 11.83
C ILE A 502 20.38 -34.94 12.84
N ALA A 503 19.40 -35.77 13.20
CA ALA A 503 18.36 -35.40 14.17
C ALA A 503 18.88 -35.18 15.61
N GLN A 504 20.09 -35.63 15.93
CA GLN A 504 20.70 -35.53 17.27
C GLN A 504 21.65 -34.32 17.42
N HIS A 505 21.92 -33.58 16.35
CA HIS A 505 22.75 -32.37 16.36
C HIS A 505 22.02 -31.24 15.61
N PRO A 506 21.28 -30.35 16.31
CA PRO A 506 20.59 -29.22 15.69
C PRO A 506 21.56 -28.16 15.14
#